data_AF-A0A455C3K4-F1
#
_entry.id   AF-A0A455C3K4-F1
#
_cell.length_a   1.000
_cell.length_b   1.000
_cell.length_c   1.000
_cell.angle_alpha   90.00
_cell.angle_beta   90.00
_cell.angle_gamma   90.00
#
_symmetry.space_group_name_H-M   'P 1'
#
loop_
_entity.id
_entity.type
_entity.pdbx_description
1 polymer ?
#
loop_
_entity_poly.entity_id
_entity_poly.type
_entity_poly.pdbx_seq_one_letter_code
_entity_poly.pdbx_strand_id
1 'polypeptide(L)'
;MAGCVARRALTVGSRWWCRSLTGARGPRPLCAAGGAGTFPPVATTTTRRHLSSRNRPEGKVLETVGVFEVPKQNGKYETGQLFLHSVFGYRGVVLFPWQARLYDRDVASVAPEKAENPAGHGSKEVKGKTHTYYQVLIDARDCPHISQRSQTEAVTFLANHDDSRALYAIPGLDYVSHEDILPYTSTDQVPIQHELFERFLLYDQTKAPPFAARETLRAWQEKNHPWLELSDVHRETTENIRVTVIPFYMGMRVCAQPGTSPQG
;
A
#
# COMPACT_ATOMS: atom_id res chain seq x y z
N MET A 1 28.18 39.07 33.55
CA MET A 1 27.71 38.78 32.17
C MET A 1 27.07 37.41 32.17
N ALA A 2 26.04 37.24 31.33
CA ALA A 2 25.18 36.07 31.15
C ALA A 2 24.13 35.84 32.27
N GLY A 3 22.92 36.32 31.97
CA GLY A 3 21.71 36.16 32.77
C GLY A 3 20.94 34.88 32.44
N CYS A 4 20.23 34.41 33.45
CA CYS A 4 19.21 33.36 33.36
C CYS A 4 17.97 33.88 32.63
N VAL A 5 17.47 33.11 31.65
CA VAL A 5 16.12 33.29 31.10
C VAL A 5 15.43 31.95 31.12
N ALA A 6 14.42 31.83 31.98
CA ALA A 6 13.44 30.76 31.98
C ALA A 6 12.54 30.88 30.73
N ARG A 7 12.23 29.77 30.08
CA ARG A 7 11.09 29.70 29.15
C ARG A 7 10.20 28.49 29.43
N ARG A 8 8.93 28.85 29.56
CA ARG A 8 7.73 28.09 29.90
C ARG A 8 7.49 26.90 28.98
N ALA A 9 7.06 25.80 29.62
CA ALA A 9 6.32 24.72 28.97
C ALA A 9 4.91 25.21 28.59
N LEU A 10 4.51 24.95 27.34
CA LEU A 10 3.12 25.10 26.89
C LEU A 10 2.49 23.71 26.85
N THR A 11 1.54 23.49 27.74
CA THR A 11 0.64 22.34 27.74
C THR A 11 -0.54 22.65 26.81
N VAL A 12 -0.67 21.91 25.71
CA VAL A 12 -1.88 21.93 24.88
C VAL A 12 -2.67 20.66 25.18
N GLY A 13 -3.69 20.82 26.02
CA GLY A 13 -4.73 19.82 26.19
C GLY A 13 -5.72 19.91 25.03
N SER A 14 -6.14 18.76 24.50
CA SER A 14 -7.25 18.68 23.54
C SER A 14 -8.24 17.63 24.02
N ARG A 15 -9.32 18.10 24.66
CA ARG A 15 -10.51 17.31 24.98
C ARG A 15 -11.42 17.33 23.77
N TRP A 16 -11.72 16.15 23.21
CA TRP A 16 -12.74 16.00 22.18
C TRP A 16 -14.03 15.48 22.81
N TRP A 17 -15.09 16.27 22.70
CA TRP A 17 -16.45 15.90 23.10
C TRP A 17 -17.11 15.11 21.96
N CYS A 18 -17.57 13.90 22.25
CA CYS A 18 -18.52 13.17 21.41
C CYS A 18 -19.95 13.60 21.76
N ARG A 19 -20.71 14.07 20.77
CA ARG A 19 -22.18 14.14 20.83
C ARG A 19 -22.75 13.24 19.74
N SER A 20 -23.30 12.10 20.18
CA SER A 20 -24.16 11.25 19.36
C SER A 20 -25.52 11.94 19.19
N LEU A 21 -26.01 12.01 17.95
CA LEU A 21 -27.41 12.30 17.67
C LEU A 21 -28.00 11.14 16.88
N THR A 22 -29.03 10.56 17.49
CA THR A 22 -29.99 9.59 16.99
C THR A 22 -31.04 10.29 16.12
N GLY A 23 -31.61 9.58 15.15
CA GLY A 23 -32.80 10.01 14.40
C GLY A 23 -32.90 9.24 13.07
N ALA A 24 -33.62 8.13 12.99
CA ALA A 24 -35.08 7.97 12.91
C ALA A 24 -35.59 7.84 11.45
N ARG A 25 -36.35 6.77 11.25
CA ARG A 25 -36.93 6.23 10.00
C ARG A 25 -38.01 7.14 9.41
N GLY A 26 -38.19 7.09 8.09
CA GLY A 26 -39.39 7.56 7.36
C GLY A 26 -39.54 6.83 6.01
N PRO A 27 -40.78 6.64 5.49
CA PRO A 27 -41.13 5.49 4.65
C PRO A 27 -41.17 5.75 3.13
N ARG A 28 -41.14 4.65 2.36
CA ARG A 28 -41.31 4.58 0.90
C ARG A 28 -42.80 4.59 0.50
N PRO A 29 -43.21 5.27 -0.59
CA PRO A 29 -44.48 5.01 -1.23
C PRO A 29 -44.34 3.99 -2.38
N LEU A 30 -45.25 3.02 -2.38
CA LEU A 30 -45.54 2.09 -3.48
C LEU A 30 -46.25 2.85 -4.60
N CYS A 31 -45.76 2.75 -5.83
CA CYS A 31 -46.51 3.14 -7.03
C CYS A 31 -47.07 1.89 -7.70
N ALA A 32 -48.39 1.83 -7.82
CA ALA A 32 -49.12 0.91 -8.68
C ALA A 32 -49.45 1.62 -9.99
N ALA A 33 -49.22 0.97 -11.13
CA ALA A 33 -49.88 1.31 -12.38
C ALA A 33 -49.93 0.06 -13.27
N GLY A 34 -51.14 -0.45 -13.47
CA GLY A 34 -51.48 -1.35 -14.57
C GLY A 34 -51.93 -0.54 -15.80
N GLY A 35 -51.72 -1.09 -16.99
CA GLY A 35 -52.20 -0.49 -18.23
C GLY A 35 -51.58 -1.15 -19.45
N ALA A 36 -52.36 -1.99 -20.12
CA ALA A 36 -52.03 -2.69 -21.35
C ALA A 36 -51.96 -1.75 -22.57
N GLY A 37 -51.19 -2.13 -23.59
CA GLY A 37 -51.30 -1.53 -24.92
C GLY A 37 -50.10 -1.75 -25.86
N THR A 38 -50.20 -2.80 -26.68
CA THR A 38 -49.84 -2.87 -28.13
C THR A 38 -48.45 -2.41 -28.65
N PHE A 39 -47.70 -3.39 -29.20
CA PHE A 39 -46.59 -3.29 -30.19
C PHE A 39 -47.05 -2.63 -31.52
N PRO A 40 -46.19 -2.10 -32.45
CA PRO A 40 -44.89 -2.63 -32.96
C PRO A 40 -43.88 -1.52 -33.45
N PRO A 41 -42.90 -1.74 -34.36
CA PRO A 41 -42.03 -2.89 -34.65
C PRO A 41 -40.53 -2.63 -34.33
N VAL A 42 -39.73 -3.69 -34.40
CA VAL A 42 -38.29 -3.76 -34.11
C VAL A 42 -37.47 -2.93 -35.11
N ALA A 43 -36.73 -1.94 -34.62
CA ALA A 43 -35.61 -1.31 -35.30
C ALA A 43 -34.32 -1.61 -34.51
N THR A 44 -33.42 -2.38 -35.12
CA THR A 44 -32.11 -2.74 -34.56
C THR A 44 -31.20 -1.53 -34.57
N THR A 45 -31.35 -0.66 -33.57
CA THR A 45 -30.43 0.45 -33.33
C THR A 45 -29.46 0.02 -32.24
N THR A 46 -28.18 -0.18 -32.61
CA THR A 46 -27.07 -0.42 -31.69
C THR A 46 -26.99 0.75 -30.71
N THR A 47 -27.67 0.62 -29.57
CA THR A 47 -27.63 1.61 -28.51
C THR A 47 -26.27 1.46 -27.83
N ARG A 48 -25.33 2.33 -28.20
CA ARG A 48 -24.15 2.63 -27.40
C ARG A 48 -24.66 2.93 -26.00
N ARG A 49 -24.48 2.00 -25.05
CA ARG A 49 -24.88 2.19 -23.66
C ARG A 49 -24.07 3.36 -23.12
N HIS A 50 -24.64 4.55 -23.20
CA HIS A 50 -24.16 5.69 -22.47
C HIS A 50 -24.43 5.35 -21.01
N LEU A 51 -23.39 5.03 -20.26
CA LEU A 51 -23.47 4.87 -18.80
C LEU A 51 -23.83 6.25 -18.24
N SER A 52 -25.12 6.53 -18.16
CA SER A 52 -25.64 7.69 -17.45
C SER A 52 -25.28 7.50 -15.98
N SER A 53 -24.37 8.34 -15.50
CA SER A 53 -23.89 8.38 -14.12
C SER A 53 -25.06 8.76 -13.21
N ARG A 54 -25.80 7.75 -12.76
CA ARG A 54 -26.93 7.88 -11.83
C ARG A 54 -26.48 7.99 -10.36
N ASN A 55 -25.17 8.02 -10.11
CA ASN A 55 -24.55 8.03 -8.79
C ASN A 55 -23.64 9.25 -8.56
N ARG A 56 -23.95 10.42 -9.13
CA ARG A 56 -23.20 11.63 -8.82
C ARG A 56 -23.71 12.19 -7.49
N PRO A 57 -22.92 12.17 -6.39
CA PRO A 57 -23.27 12.93 -5.20
C PRO A 57 -23.41 14.41 -5.59
N GLU A 58 -24.56 15.00 -5.30
CA GLU A 58 -24.91 16.37 -5.68
C GLU A 58 -23.79 17.33 -5.22
N GLY A 59 -23.29 18.14 -6.16
CA GLY A 59 -22.24 19.13 -5.90
C GLY A 59 -20.79 18.65 -6.02
N LYS A 60 -20.50 17.37 -6.27
CA LYS A 60 -19.10 16.93 -6.52
C LYS A 60 -18.75 16.92 -8.01
N VAL A 61 -17.63 17.54 -8.37
CA VAL A 61 -17.02 17.48 -9.70
C VAL A 61 -15.93 16.40 -9.65
N LEU A 62 -15.95 15.49 -10.63
CA LEU A 62 -14.88 14.51 -10.78
C LEU A 62 -13.69 15.19 -11.47
N GLU A 63 -12.50 15.04 -10.90
CA GLU A 63 -11.26 15.52 -11.47
C GLU A 63 -10.49 14.35 -12.11
N THR A 64 -9.95 14.57 -13.29
CA THR A 64 -9.11 13.54 -13.95
C THR A 64 -7.71 13.64 -13.39
N VAL A 65 -7.24 12.59 -12.72
CA VAL A 65 -5.91 12.54 -12.09
C VAL A 65 -4.86 11.81 -12.94
N GLY A 66 -5.29 11.06 -13.95
CA GLY A 66 -4.40 10.29 -14.81
C GLY A 66 -5.13 9.33 -15.76
N VAL A 67 -4.35 8.60 -16.56
CA VAL A 67 -4.81 7.61 -17.55
C VAL A 67 -4.17 6.26 -17.25
N PHE A 68 -4.98 5.21 -17.11
CA PHE A 68 -4.48 3.86 -16.87
C PHE A 68 -3.63 3.36 -18.03
N GLU A 69 -2.57 2.65 -17.67
CA GLU A 69 -1.74 1.86 -18.55
C GLU A 69 -2.12 0.38 -18.44
N VAL A 70 -1.61 -0.44 -19.36
CA VAL A 70 -1.80 -1.89 -19.30
C VAL A 70 -0.83 -2.47 -18.25
N PRO A 71 -1.31 -3.24 -17.26
CA PRO A 71 -0.43 -3.95 -16.34
C PRO A 71 0.61 -4.78 -17.08
N LYS A 72 1.88 -4.68 -16.68
CA LYS A 72 2.97 -5.41 -17.33
C LYS A 72 2.82 -6.91 -17.04
N GLN A 73 2.85 -7.73 -18.09
CA GLN A 73 2.96 -9.18 -17.95
C GLN A 73 4.42 -9.62 -17.79
N ASN A 74 5.31 -8.90 -18.50
CA ASN A 74 6.74 -9.19 -18.54
C ASN A 74 7.51 -7.91 -18.18
N GLY A 75 8.58 -8.07 -17.39
CA GLY A 75 9.44 -6.97 -16.94
C GLY A 75 9.01 -6.36 -15.61
N LYS A 76 9.73 -5.33 -15.18
CA LYS A 76 9.50 -4.65 -13.90
C LYS A 76 8.93 -3.25 -14.13
N TYR A 77 8.16 -2.75 -13.17
CA TYR A 77 7.86 -1.32 -13.09
C TYR A 77 9.13 -0.54 -12.72
N GLU A 78 9.27 0.64 -13.31
CA GLU A 78 10.41 1.52 -13.07
C GLU A 78 10.13 2.44 -11.87
N THR A 79 11.21 2.97 -11.30
CA THR A 79 11.12 4.06 -10.32
C THR A 79 10.30 5.21 -10.89
N GLY A 80 9.38 5.75 -10.09
CA GLY A 80 8.51 6.84 -10.52
C GLY A 80 7.21 6.40 -11.17
N GLN A 81 6.99 5.10 -11.39
CA GLN A 81 5.71 4.59 -11.89
C GLN A 81 4.59 4.92 -10.90
N LEU A 82 3.59 5.66 -11.36
CA LEU A 82 2.36 5.89 -10.60
C LEU A 82 1.44 4.68 -10.75
N PHE A 83 0.72 4.35 -9.68
CA PHE A 83 -0.21 3.24 -9.69
C PHE A 83 -1.38 3.42 -8.72
N LEU A 84 -2.47 2.72 -8.99
CA LEU A 84 -3.49 2.42 -7.99
C LEU A 84 -3.31 1.00 -7.47
N HIS A 85 -3.41 0.80 -6.16
CA HIS A 85 -3.38 -0.54 -5.59
C HIS A 85 -4.66 -1.31 -6.00
N SER A 86 -4.53 -2.49 -6.60
CA SER A 86 -5.66 -3.25 -7.14
C SER A 86 -6.69 -3.68 -6.08
N VAL A 87 -6.21 -4.01 -4.88
CA VAL A 87 -7.05 -4.39 -3.72
C VAL A 87 -7.51 -3.16 -2.91
N PHE A 88 -6.58 -2.33 -2.44
CA PHE A 88 -6.88 -1.24 -1.51
C PHE A 88 -7.30 0.09 -2.16
N GLY A 89 -7.07 0.24 -3.47
CA GLY A 89 -7.51 1.41 -4.25
C GLY A 89 -6.76 2.71 -3.96
N TYR A 90 -5.66 2.70 -3.19
CA TYR A 90 -4.87 3.90 -2.91
C TYR A 90 -3.98 4.27 -4.10
N ARG A 91 -3.64 5.56 -4.23
CA ARG A 91 -2.61 6.06 -5.14
C ARG A 91 -1.24 5.88 -4.53
N GLY A 92 -0.29 5.45 -5.35
CA GLY A 92 1.10 5.35 -4.93
C GLY A 92 2.08 5.57 -6.07
N VAL A 93 3.36 5.61 -5.70
CA VAL A 93 4.49 5.67 -6.62
C VAL A 93 5.54 4.62 -6.27
N VAL A 94 6.08 3.96 -7.30
CA VAL A 94 7.15 2.98 -7.17
C VAL A 94 8.48 3.67 -6.86
N LEU A 95 9.17 3.21 -5.81
CA LEU A 95 10.54 3.64 -5.50
C LEU A 95 11.56 2.75 -6.19
N PHE A 96 11.57 1.45 -5.89
CA PHE A 96 12.44 0.47 -6.54
C PHE A 96 11.91 -0.96 -6.37
N PRO A 97 12.22 -1.87 -7.32
CA PRO A 97 11.90 -3.28 -7.19
C PRO A 97 12.90 -4.01 -6.28
N TRP A 98 12.47 -5.08 -5.63
CA TRP A 98 13.34 -6.15 -5.13
C TRP A 98 12.77 -7.53 -5.48
N GLN A 99 13.62 -8.55 -5.43
CA GLN A 99 13.22 -9.93 -5.67
C GLN A 99 13.09 -10.65 -4.33
N ALA A 100 11.90 -11.17 -4.04
CA ALA A 100 11.64 -11.95 -2.84
C ALA A 100 11.42 -13.42 -3.19
N ARG A 101 11.64 -14.31 -2.23
CA ARG A 101 11.26 -15.71 -2.36
C ARG A 101 9.82 -15.88 -1.86
N LEU A 102 8.90 -16.16 -2.78
CA LEU A 102 7.49 -16.39 -2.48
C LEU A 102 7.22 -17.88 -2.26
N TYR A 103 6.78 -18.24 -1.06
CA TYR A 103 6.27 -19.55 -0.68
C TYR A 103 4.76 -19.50 -0.70
N ASP A 104 4.19 -19.89 -1.84
CA ASP A 104 2.74 -19.89 -2.07
C ASP A 104 2.16 -21.30 -1.89
N ARG A 105 1.41 -21.50 -0.80
CA ARG A 105 0.74 -22.77 -0.49
C ARG A 105 -0.46 -23.03 -1.41
N ASP A 106 -1.02 -22.00 -2.04
CA ASP A 106 -2.19 -22.11 -2.91
C ASP A 106 -1.84 -22.78 -4.24
N VAL A 107 -0.59 -22.67 -4.69
CA VAL A 107 -0.12 -23.33 -5.93
C VAL A 107 0.21 -24.81 -5.69
N ALA A 108 0.59 -25.16 -4.46
CA ALA A 108 0.94 -26.55 -4.10
C ALA A 108 -0.31 -27.44 -3.89
N SER A 109 -1.45 -26.86 -3.54
CA SER A 109 -2.73 -27.59 -3.34
C SER A 109 -3.44 -27.96 -4.66
N VAL A 110 -3.07 -27.35 -5.79
CA VAL A 110 -3.71 -27.55 -7.10
C VAL A 110 -2.97 -28.55 -8.00
N ALA A 111 -1.74 -28.97 -7.63
CA ALA A 111 -1.01 -29.99 -8.39
C ALA A 111 -1.68 -31.38 -8.22
N PRO A 112 -1.92 -32.14 -9.31
CA PRO A 112 -2.59 -33.43 -9.21
C PRO A 112 -1.75 -34.38 -8.36
N GLU A 113 -2.36 -34.90 -7.30
CA GLU A 113 -1.75 -35.88 -6.40
C GLU A 113 -1.43 -37.15 -7.19
N LYS A 114 -0.17 -37.33 -7.58
CA LYS A 114 0.33 -38.69 -7.79
C LYS A 114 0.41 -39.32 -6.41
N ALA A 115 -0.46 -40.30 -6.19
CA ALA A 115 -0.62 -41.05 -4.96
C ALA A 115 0.72 -41.55 -4.41
N GLU A 116 0.99 -41.28 -3.12
CA GLU A 116 1.65 -42.23 -2.22
C GLU A 116 1.54 -41.83 -0.72
N ASN A 117 0.98 -42.77 0.05
CA ASN A 117 1.06 -43.06 1.49
C ASN A 117 0.45 -42.11 2.57
N PRO A 118 -0.50 -42.62 3.39
CA PRO A 118 -1.12 -41.89 4.49
C PRO A 118 -0.41 -42.20 5.82
N ALA A 119 0.76 -41.61 6.08
CA ALA A 119 1.38 -41.66 7.41
C ALA A 119 2.44 -40.57 7.55
N GLY A 120 2.01 -39.34 7.81
CA GLY A 120 2.91 -38.24 8.15
C GLY A 120 2.11 -36.96 8.30
N HIS A 121 2.24 -36.27 9.42
CA HIS A 121 1.73 -34.91 9.58
C HIS A 121 2.51 -34.01 8.60
N GLY A 122 2.02 -33.97 7.35
CA GLY A 122 2.76 -33.53 6.18
C GLY A 122 2.69 -32.03 5.99
N SER A 123 3.67 -31.31 6.53
CA SER A 123 4.04 -30.01 5.98
C SER A 123 4.60 -30.26 4.57
N LYS A 124 3.75 -30.21 3.53
CA LYS A 124 4.21 -30.23 2.13
C LYS A 124 5.16 -29.03 1.98
N GLU A 125 6.45 -29.30 1.85
CA GLU A 125 7.47 -28.27 1.68
C GLU A 125 7.19 -27.50 0.38
N VAL A 126 6.75 -26.26 0.50
CA VAL A 126 6.47 -25.41 -0.66
C VAL A 126 7.79 -24.94 -1.24
N LYS A 127 8.05 -25.25 -2.51
CA LYS A 127 9.20 -24.67 -3.21
C LYS A 127 8.96 -23.20 -3.42
N GLY A 128 9.80 -22.36 -2.80
CA GLY A 128 9.78 -20.93 -3.05
C GLY A 128 9.98 -20.63 -4.53
N LYS A 129 9.37 -19.55 -5.03
CA LYS A 129 9.58 -19.01 -6.38
C LYS A 129 10.03 -17.57 -6.26
N THR A 130 10.96 -17.15 -7.10
CA THR A 130 11.38 -15.75 -7.13
C THR A 130 10.23 -14.91 -7.68
N HIS A 131 9.78 -13.91 -6.92
CA HIS A 131 8.70 -13.01 -7.27
C HIS A 131 9.14 -11.56 -7.06
N THR A 132 8.67 -10.64 -7.90
CA THR A 132 9.07 -9.22 -7.80
C THR A 132 8.10 -8.46 -6.90
N TYR A 133 8.65 -7.78 -5.91
CA TYR A 133 7.96 -6.85 -5.04
C TYR A 133 8.54 -5.44 -5.20
N TYR A 134 7.84 -4.44 -4.70
CA TYR A 134 8.20 -3.04 -4.85
C TYR A 134 8.09 -2.32 -3.52
N GLN A 135 9.08 -1.48 -3.21
CA GLN A 135 8.92 -0.47 -2.18
C GLN A 135 8.23 0.73 -2.81
N VAL A 136 7.21 1.26 -2.14
CA VAL A 136 6.33 2.31 -2.68
C VAL A 136 6.03 3.38 -1.64
N LEU A 137 5.68 4.56 -2.12
CA LEU A 137 5.04 5.59 -1.30
C LEU A 137 3.54 5.64 -1.59
N ILE A 138 2.74 5.71 -0.53
CA ILE A 138 1.30 5.91 -0.55
C ILE A 138 1.02 7.42 -0.52
N ASP A 139 0.01 7.86 -1.28
CA ASP A 139 -0.52 9.21 -1.16
C ASP A 139 -1.19 9.44 0.20
N ALA A 140 -0.73 10.43 0.94
CA ALA A 140 -1.22 10.73 2.29
C ALA A 140 -2.73 11.04 2.34
N ARG A 141 -3.33 11.50 1.23
CA ARG A 141 -4.78 11.76 1.12
C ARG A 141 -5.59 10.48 1.17
N ASP A 142 -5.00 9.36 0.76
CA ASP A 142 -5.68 8.06 0.69
C ASP A 142 -5.48 7.25 1.98
N CYS A 143 -4.42 7.52 2.75
CA CYS A 143 -4.12 6.82 4.02
C CYS A 143 -5.32 6.67 4.98
N PRO A 144 -6.16 7.70 5.23
CA PRO A 144 -7.34 7.56 6.11
C PRO A 144 -8.39 6.55 5.61
N HIS A 145 -8.37 6.20 4.33
CA HIS A 145 -9.36 5.36 3.67
C HIS A 145 -8.91 3.90 3.49
N ILE A 146 -7.61 3.61 3.61
CA ILE A 146 -7.05 2.27 3.40
C ILE A 146 -7.39 1.34 4.57
N SER A 147 -7.31 1.82 5.82
CA SER A 147 -7.94 1.15 6.96
C SER A 147 -7.86 2.00 8.23
N GLN A 148 -9.01 2.20 8.87
CA GLN A 148 -9.19 2.96 10.11
C GLN A 148 -8.59 2.28 11.36
N ARG A 149 -7.60 1.36 11.24
CA ARG A 149 -7.08 0.58 12.39
C ARG A 149 -5.59 0.19 12.37
N SER A 150 -4.84 0.36 11.29
CA SER A 150 -3.43 -0.08 11.28
C SER A 150 -2.53 1.04 10.81
N GLN A 151 -1.59 1.43 11.67
CA GLN A 151 -0.47 2.29 11.30
C GLN A 151 0.14 1.74 10.00
N THR A 152 -0.03 2.45 8.87
CA THR A 152 0.66 2.18 7.60
C THR A 152 2.12 2.62 7.72
N GLU A 153 2.78 2.10 8.74
CA GLU A 153 4.18 2.24 9.06
C GLU A 153 4.84 0.91 8.68
N ALA A 154 4.92 0.61 7.38
CA ALA A 154 5.38 -0.70 6.92
C ALA A 154 6.89 -0.90 7.15
N VAL A 155 7.63 0.18 7.39
CA VAL A 155 9.08 0.15 7.46
C VAL A 155 9.53 0.70 8.79
N THR A 156 10.15 -0.16 9.59
CA THR A 156 10.69 0.21 10.89
C THR A 156 12.16 -0.23 11.00
N PHE A 157 13.09 0.71 11.14
CA PHE A 157 14.50 0.40 11.38
C PHE A 157 14.89 0.77 12.81
N LEU A 158 15.86 0.06 13.40
CA LEU A 158 16.61 0.60 14.53
C LEU A 158 17.43 1.80 14.04
N ALA A 159 17.22 2.98 14.63
CA ALA A 159 18.10 4.11 14.37
C ALA A 159 19.54 3.76 14.75
N ASN A 160 20.47 4.04 13.85
CA ASN A 160 21.91 3.77 13.98
C ASN A 160 22.61 4.68 15.01
N HIS A 161 21.85 5.38 15.86
CA HIS A 161 22.42 6.19 16.93
C HIS A 161 22.58 5.31 18.16
N ASP A 162 23.82 5.13 18.62
CA ASP A 162 24.20 4.33 19.78
C ASP A 162 23.37 4.64 21.05
N ASP A 163 22.73 5.81 21.14
CA ASP A 163 21.92 6.23 22.28
C ASP A 163 20.40 6.28 22.03
N SER A 164 19.92 6.12 20.79
CA SER A 164 18.48 6.28 20.51
C SER A 164 17.76 4.94 20.56
N ARG A 165 16.90 4.75 21.57
CA ARG A 165 16.05 3.56 21.74
C ARG A 165 14.88 3.48 20.75
N ALA A 166 14.84 4.34 19.73
CA ALA A 166 13.67 4.58 18.90
C ALA A 166 13.68 3.71 17.65
N LEU A 167 12.57 3.00 17.47
CA LEU A 167 12.18 2.41 16.20
C LEU A 167 11.72 3.54 15.27
N TYR A 168 12.35 3.66 14.10
CA TYR A 168 11.97 4.66 13.10
C TYR A 168 11.02 4.06 12.08
N ALA A 169 9.76 4.45 12.19
CA ALA A 169 8.74 4.17 11.19
C ALA A 169 8.65 5.29 10.14
N ILE A 170 8.44 4.94 8.88
CA ILE A 170 8.10 5.92 7.83
C ILE A 170 6.60 5.77 7.48
N PRO A 171 5.75 6.71 7.90
CA PRO A 171 4.35 6.74 7.52
C PRO A 171 4.20 6.79 6.00
N GLY A 172 3.33 5.94 5.44
CA GLY A 172 3.04 5.95 4.01
C GLY A 172 4.10 5.24 3.14
N LEU A 173 5.13 4.65 3.73
CA LEU A 173 6.01 3.70 3.04
C LEU A 173 5.36 2.31 3.10
N ASP A 174 5.29 1.61 1.97
CA ASP A 174 4.62 0.32 1.85
C ASP A 174 5.34 -0.61 0.86
N TYR A 175 4.85 -1.85 0.79
CA TYR A 175 5.43 -2.97 0.07
C TYR A 175 4.37 -3.71 -0.73
N VAL A 176 4.46 -3.66 -2.06
CA VAL A 176 3.40 -4.19 -2.95
C VAL A 176 3.94 -5.27 -3.87
N SER A 177 3.08 -6.23 -4.20
CA SER A 177 3.41 -7.23 -5.22
C SER A 177 3.26 -6.64 -6.62
N HIS A 178 3.87 -7.29 -7.62
CA HIS A 178 3.71 -6.88 -9.01
C HIS A 178 2.25 -6.91 -9.48
N GLU A 179 1.46 -7.86 -8.99
CA GLU A 179 0.05 -8.08 -9.37
C GLU A 179 -0.88 -7.01 -8.79
N ASP A 180 -0.42 -6.30 -7.74
CA ASP A 180 -1.21 -5.27 -7.06
C ASP A 180 -1.09 -3.88 -7.69
N ILE A 181 -0.21 -3.72 -8.68
CA ILE A 181 0.06 -2.44 -9.35
C ILE A 181 -0.87 -2.29 -10.57
N LEU A 182 -1.81 -1.35 -10.50
CA LEU A 182 -2.54 -0.85 -11.67
C LEU A 182 -1.86 0.43 -12.16
N PRO A 183 -0.96 0.36 -13.16
CA PRO A 183 -0.16 1.51 -13.58
C PRO A 183 -1.03 2.59 -14.21
N TYR A 184 -0.68 3.86 -13.99
CA TYR A 184 -1.27 4.99 -14.68
C TYR A 184 -0.25 6.10 -14.92
N THR A 185 -0.53 6.99 -15.88
CA THR A 185 0.24 8.21 -16.14
C THR A 185 -0.53 9.44 -15.71
N SER A 186 0.18 10.49 -15.29
CA SER A 186 -0.40 11.80 -14.97
C SER A 186 0.47 12.91 -15.58
N THR A 187 -0.14 14.06 -15.83
CA THR A 187 0.56 15.29 -16.23
C THR A 187 1.00 16.14 -15.05
N ASP A 188 0.59 15.78 -13.83
CA ASP A 188 0.90 16.52 -12.63
C ASP A 188 2.38 16.37 -12.25
N GLN A 189 3.01 17.47 -11.85
CA GLN A 189 4.40 17.45 -11.37
C GLN A 189 4.52 16.86 -9.96
N VAL A 190 3.44 16.92 -9.18
CA VAL A 190 3.36 16.37 -7.81
C VAL A 190 2.08 15.53 -7.69
N PRO A 191 2.02 14.36 -8.34
CA PRO A 191 0.83 13.52 -8.38
C PRO A 191 0.53 12.84 -7.04
N ILE A 192 1.56 12.64 -6.21
CA ILE A 192 1.49 11.97 -4.90
C ILE A 192 1.81 12.95 -3.79
N GLN A 193 0.89 13.12 -2.84
CA GLN A 193 1.12 13.95 -1.66
C GLN A 193 1.85 13.14 -0.59
N HIS A 194 3.18 13.28 -0.51
CA HIS A 194 4.00 12.61 0.49
C HIS A 194 5.28 13.40 0.79
N GLU A 195 5.71 13.46 2.07
CA GLU A 195 6.89 14.27 2.48
C GLU A 195 8.20 13.85 1.79
N LEU A 196 8.32 12.55 1.49
CA LEU A 196 9.49 11.98 0.82
C LEU A 196 9.42 12.06 -0.72
N PHE A 197 8.28 12.45 -1.32
CA PHE A 197 8.11 12.40 -2.78
C PHE A 197 9.16 13.24 -3.51
N GLU A 198 9.19 14.55 -3.22
CA GLU A 198 10.16 15.47 -3.84
C GLU A 198 11.59 15.25 -3.34
N ARG A 199 11.75 14.63 -2.17
CA ARG A 199 13.07 14.25 -1.67
C ARG A 199 13.66 13.11 -2.47
N PHE A 200 12.85 12.14 -2.89
CA PHE A 200 13.32 10.94 -3.60
C PHE A 200 13.23 11.03 -5.12
N LEU A 201 12.29 11.81 -5.65
CA LEU A 201 11.99 11.85 -7.07
C LEU A 201 12.18 13.26 -7.63
N LEU A 202 12.69 13.32 -8.85
CA LEU A 202 12.83 14.55 -9.63
C LEU A 202 11.97 14.42 -10.88
N TYR A 203 11.06 15.37 -11.08
CA TYR A 203 10.25 15.43 -12.29
C TYR A 203 11.14 15.71 -13.51
N ASP A 204 11.03 14.85 -14.52
CA ASP A 204 11.80 14.92 -15.76
C ASP A 204 10.92 14.49 -16.94
N GLN A 205 10.44 15.47 -17.71
CA GLN A 205 9.56 15.26 -18.86
C GLN A 205 10.20 14.43 -19.98
N THR A 206 11.52 14.27 -19.97
CA THR A 206 12.23 13.49 -21.00
C THR A 206 12.19 11.99 -20.75
N LYS A 207 11.72 11.56 -19.56
CA LYS A 207 11.63 10.15 -19.16
C LYS A 207 10.18 9.67 -19.10
N ALA A 208 10.03 8.35 -19.21
CA ALA A 208 8.77 7.66 -19.01
C ALA A 208 9.04 6.42 -18.13
N PRO A 209 8.62 6.41 -16.84
CA PRO A 209 7.84 7.44 -16.13
C PRO A 209 8.58 8.79 -15.97
N PRO A 210 7.86 9.92 -15.86
CA PRO A 210 8.46 11.27 -15.83
C PRO A 210 9.07 11.65 -14.47
N PHE A 211 9.59 10.66 -13.73
CA PHE A 211 10.17 10.84 -12.40
C PHE A 211 11.47 10.03 -12.28
N ALA A 212 12.59 10.72 -12.14
CA ALA A 212 13.90 10.10 -11.96
C ALA A 212 14.27 10.00 -10.47
N ALA A 213 15.00 8.93 -10.10
CA ALA A 213 15.57 8.79 -8.76
C ALA A 213 16.61 9.89 -8.47
N ARG A 214 16.42 10.62 -7.38
CA ARG A 214 17.43 11.51 -6.77
C ARG A 214 18.47 10.69 -6.00
N GLU A 215 19.60 11.32 -5.70
CA GLU A 215 20.71 10.70 -4.96
C GLU A 215 20.31 10.19 -3.57
N THR A 216 19.41 10.92 -2.92
CA THR A 216 18.75 10.54 -1.66
C THR A 216 18.01 9.20 -1.75
N LEU A 217 17.32 8.92 -2.86
CA LEU A 217 16.64 7.65 -3.07
C LEU A 217 17.65 6.53 -3.35
N ARG A 218 18.72 6.82 -4.09
CA ARG A 218 19.80 5.84 -4.35
C ARG A 218 20.49 5.44 -3.05
N ALA A 219 20.90 6.41 -2.23
CA ALA A 219 21.49 6.17 -0.93
C ALA A 219 20.53 5.43 0.04
N TRP A 220 19.23 5.74 -0.05
CA TRP A 220 18.20 5.00 0.68
C TRP A 220 18.10 3.55 0.21
N GLN A 221 18.06 3.31 -1.10
CA GLN A 221 18.02 1.97 -1.67
C GLN A 221 19.25 1.15 -1.25
N GLU A 222 20.47 1.71 -1.37
CA GLU A 222 21.70 1.01 -0.98
C GLU A 222 21.72 0.55 0.48
N LYS A 223 21.15 1.36 1.39
CA LYS A 223 21.06 1.02 2.81
C LYS A 223 19.98 -0.02 3.13
N ASN A 224 18.86 0.01 2.39
CA ASN A 224 17.68 -0.77 2.72
C ASN A 224 17.55 -2.08 1.94
N HIS A 225 18.08 -2.13 0.71
CA HIS A 225 17.99 -3.29 -0.16
C HIS A 225 18.53 -4.58 0.47
N PRO A 226 19.66 -4.60 1.20
CA PRO A 226 20.17 -5.82 1.82
C PRO A 226 19.21 -6.46 2.82
N TRP A 227 18.44 -5.65 3.55
CA TRP A 227 17.48 -6.14 4.55
C TRP A 227 16.22 -6.72 3.90
N LEU A 228 15.87 -6.25 2.70
CA LEU A 228 14.75 -6.76 1.92
C LEU A 228 15.04 -8.13 1.30
N GLU A 229 16.28 -8.39 0.91
CA GLU A 229 16.69 -9.70 0.36
C GLU A 229 16.57 -10.84 1.37
N LEU A 230 16.58 -10.53 2.67
CA LEU A 230 16.36 -11.50 3.75
C LEU A 230 14.87 -11.80 3.99
N SER A 231 13.98 -11.03 3.36
CA SER A 231 12.54 -11.10 3.63
C SER A 231 11.86 -12.07 2.66
N ASP A 232 11.58 -13.28 3.14
CA ASP A 232 10.76 -14.27 2.44
C ASP A 232 9.28 -13.88 2.49
N VAL A 233 8.52 -14.17 1.44
CA VAL A 233 7.08 -13.91 1.41
C VAL A 233 6.32 -15.21 1.50
N HIS A 234 5.36 -15.27 2.43
CA HIS A 234 4.51 -16.44 2.62
C HIS A 234 3.07 -16.09 2.26
N ARG A 235 2.42 -16.93 1.46
CA ARG A 235 1.03 -16.75 1.04
C ARG A 235 0.24 -18.04 1.18
N GLU A 236 -0.94 -17.93 1.78
CA GLU A 236 -1.87 -19.05 1.97
C GLU A 236 -3.32 -18.55 1.99
N THR A 237 -4.20 -19.26 1.30
CA THR A 237 -5.64 -19.01 1.26
C THR A 237 -6.38 -20.18 1.90
N THR A 238 -7.11 -19.89 2.98
CA THR A 238 -7.98 -20.86 3.65
C THR A 238 -9.37 -20.25 3.76
N GLU A 239 -10.42 -21.01 3.42
CA GLU A 239 -11.81 -20.55 3.54
C GLU A 239 -12.10 -19.20 2.84
N ASN A 240 -11.51 -18.98 1.66
CA ASN A 240 -11.57 -17.73 0.89
C ASN A 240 -10.94 -16.50 1.59
N ILE A 241 -10.13 -16.73 2.64
CA ILE A 241 -9.33 -15.71 3.30
C ILE A 241 -7.88 -15.93 2.89
N ARG A 242 -7.33 -15.00 2.11
CA ARG A 242 -5.92 -15.01 1.71
C ARG A 242 -5.09 -14.21 2.70
N VAL A 243 -4.08 -14.86 3.27
CA VAL A 243 -3.10 -14.25 4.18
C VAL A 243 -1.76 -14.17 3.45
N THR A 244 -1.17 -12.98 3.44
CA THR A 244 0.20 -12.73 2.94
C THR A 244 1.04 -12.18 4.09
N VAL A 245 2.21 -12.76 4.33
CA VAL A 245 3.13 -12.36 5.39
C VAL A 245 4.50 -12.03 4.79
N ILE A 246 5.03 -10.86 5.13
CA ILE A 246 6.39 -10.42 4.79
C ILE A 246 7.06 -10.00 6.11
N PRO A 247 8.00 -10.79 6.65
CA PRO A 247 8.72 -10.43 7.86
C PRO A 247 9.88 -9.50 7.52
N PHE A 248 9.98 -8.37 8.24
CA PHE A 248 11.12 -7.46 8.13
C PHE A 248 11.97 -7.55 9.38
N TYR A 249 13.26 -7.81 9.21
CA TYR A 249 14.20 -7.77 10.32
C TYR A 249 14.51 -6.31 10.68
N MET A 250 14.16 -5.93 11.91
CA MET A 250 14.29 -4.55 12.39
C MET A 250 15.62 -4.28 13.08
N GLY A 251 16.42 -5.32 13.34
CA GLY A 251 17.71 -5.26 14.03
C GLY A 251 17.70 -5.92 15.42
N MET A 252 18.84 -5.88 16.12
CA MET A 252 19.03 -6.47 17.45
C MET A 252 19.62 -5.45 18.43
N ARG A 253 19.38 -5.67 19.73
CA ARG A 253 19.94 -4.85 20.80
C ARG A 253 20.75 -5.74 21.73
N VAL A 254 21.98 -5.33 22.06
CA VAL A 254 22.79 -6.01 23.07
C VAL A 254 22.46 -5.40 24.42
N CYS A 255 21.95 -6.19 25.36
CA CYS A 255 21.85 -5.77 26.76
C CYS A 255 23.24 -5.78 27.37
N ALA A 256 23.82 -4.60 27.62
CA ALA A 256 25.01 -4.51 28.44
C ALA A 256 24.72 -5.09 29.83
N GLN A 257 25.50 -6.08 30.26
CA GLN A 257 25.40 -6.58 31.63
C GLN A 257 25.95 -5.52 32.59
N PRO A 258 25.22 -5.15 33.65
CA PRO A 258 25.75 -4.28 34.67
C PRO A 258 26.75 -5.07 35.51
N GLY A 259 28.05 -4.85 35.31
CA GLY A 259 29.07 -5.24 36.28
C GLY A 259 30.26 -6.01 35.72
N THR A 260 31.12 -5.34 34.97
CA THR A 260 32.56 -5.63 35.01
C THR A 260 33.29 -4.31 35.01
N SER A 261 33.45 -3.72 36.19
CA SER A 261 34.49 -2.73 36.43
C SER A 261 35.85 -3.41 36.20
N PRO A 262 36.78 -2.84 35.43
CA PRO A 262 38.16 -3.33 35.45
C PRO A 262 38.70 -3.10 36.86
N GLN A 263 39.06 -4.18 37.55
CA GLN A 263 39.87 -4.08 38.76
C GLN A 263 41.31 -3.78 38.34
N GLY A 264 41.84 -2.67 38.86
CA GLY A 264 43.24 -2.47 39.25
C GLY A 264 44.30 -2.68 38.20
#